data_AF-A0A8X8X9Y0-F1
#
_entry.id   AF-A0A8X8X9Y0-F1
#
_cell.length_a   1.000
_cell.length_b   1.000
_cell.length_c   1.000
_cell.angle_alpha   90.00
_cell.angle_beta   90.00
_cell.angle_gamma   90.00
#
_symmetry.space_group_name_H-M   'P 1'
#
loop_
_entity.id
_entity.type
_entity.pdbx_description
1 polymer ?
#
loop_
_entity_poly.entity_id
_entity_poly.type
_entity_poly.pdbx_seq_one_letter_code
_entity_poly.pdbx_strand_id
1 'polypeptide(L)'
;MDGTLLIGRSSFPYFALVAFEVGCILRLLFLLLLSPAAAVLYYLVSESAGIRGLVFAAFAGMRVSDIESVARAVLPKFYAGDLHPDTWRVFSACGRRCVLTANPRVMVEPFLKEFLGADLVLGTGILSFRGRATGFVVEPGVLVGKNKADALMAAYGGAAPVIGLGDRHTDFAFMSLCKVIIFNLTD
;
A
#
# COMPACT_ATOMS: atom_id res chain seq x y z
N MET A 1 5.17 2.06 2.78
CA MET A 1 4.36 3.30 2.64
C MET A 1 3.81 3.64 4.00
N ASP A 2 2.84 2.87 4.49
CA ASP A 2 2.36 2.94 5.88
C ASP A 2 3.54 2.72 6.85
N GLY A 3 3.60 3.49 7.93
CA GLY A 3 4.68 3.49 8.93
C GLY A 3 6.04 4.00 8.47
N THR A 4 6.23 4.17 7.16
CA THR A 4 7.48 4.67 6.56
C THR A 4 7.30 6.09 6.03
N LEU A 5 6.57 6.27 4.92
CA LEU A 5 6.27 7.58 4.34
C LEU A 5 5.08 8.23 5.04
N LEU A 6 4.17 7.41 5.56
CA LEU A 6 3.08 7.84 6.42
C LEU A 6 3.42 7.52 7.88
N ILE A 7 2.89 8.32 8.80
CA ILE A 7 3.03 8.12 10.24
C ILE A 7 2.20 6.89 10.65
N GLY A 8 0.97 6.78 10.14
CA GLY A 8 0.09 5.64 10.37
C GLY A 8 0.68 4.33 9.85
N ARG A 9 0.78 3.32 10.74
CA ARG A 9 1.23 1.96 10.41
C ARG A 9 0.13 1.07 9.81
N SER A 10 -1.13 1.43 10.02
CA SER A 10 -2.28 0.63 9.55
C SER A 10 -2.86 1.25 8.29
N SER A 11 -3.04 0.43 7.26
CA SER A 11 -3.71 0.84 6.03
C SER A 11 -5.23 0.90 6.18
N PHE A 12 -5.79 0.30 7.25
CA PHE A 12 -7.23 0.14 7.46
C PHE A 12 -8.05 1.43 7.28
N PRO A 13 -7.64 2.60 7.83
CA PRO A 13 -8.40 3.84 7.66
C PRO A 13 -8.62 4.21 6.19
N TYR A 14 -7.63 3.95 5.33
CA TYR A 14 -7.72 4.25 3.90
C TYR A 14 -8.64 3.28 3.16
N PHE A 15 -8.60 1.99 3.51
CA PHE A 15 -9.58 1.02 3.02
C PHE A 15 -11.01 1.40 3.45
N ALA A 16 -11.18 1.85 4.70
CA ALA A 16 -12.47 2.29 5.24
C ALA A 16 -13.01 3.51 4.50
N LEU A 17 -12.16 4.49 4.18
CA LEU A 17 -12.54 5.64 3.37
C LEU A 17 -13.02 5.23 1.97
N VAL A 18 -12.29 4.36 1.27
CA VAL A 18 -12.75 3.89 -0.05
C VAL A 18 -14.03 3.07 0.04
N ALA A 19 -14.14 2.20 1.06
CA ALA A 19 -15.35 1.43 1.31
C ALA A 19 -16.58 2.32 1.54
N PHE A 20 -16.42 3.42 2.28
CA PHE A 20 -17.46 4.39 2.55
C PHE A 20 -17.84 5.21 1.32
N GLU A 21 -16.85 5.80 0.63
CA GLU A 21 -17.08 6.71 -0.50
C GLU A 21 -17.64 5.99 -1.74
N VAL A 22 -17.21 4.76 -2.02
CA VAL A 22 -17.69 3.99 -3.19
C VAL A 22 -18.86 3.07 -2.83
N GLY A 23 -18.81 2.43 -1.66
CA GLY A 23 -19.75 1.38 -1.26
C GLY A 23 -20.79 1.80 -0.22
N CYS A 24 -20.81 3.08 0.16
CA CYS A 24 -21.65 3.65 1.21
C CYS A 24 -21.42 3.01 2.58
N ILE A 25 -22.26 3.39 3.55
CA ILE A 25 -22.18 2.92 4.93
C ILE A 25 -22.28 1.39 5.07
N LEU A 26 -23.08 0.71 4.24
CA LEU A 26 -23.24 -0.74 4.33
C LEU A 26 -21.93 -1.49 4.12
N ARG A 27 -21.12 -1.04 3.16
CA ARG A 27 -19.83 -1.66 2.91
C ARG A 27 -18.80 -1.30 3.96
N LEU A 28 -18.81 -0.06 4.44
CA LEU A 28 -17.99 0.32 5.58
C LEU A 28 -18.30 -0.57 6.80
N LEU A 29 -19.59 -0.80 7.10
CA LEU A 29 -20.02 -1.69 8.18
C LEU A 29 -19.55 -3.14 7.95
N PHE A 30 -19.67 -3.65 6.72
CA PHE A 30 -19.15 -4.97 6.37
C PHE A 30 -17.64 -5.07 6.61
N LEU A 31 -16.87 -4.08 6.17
CA LEU A 31 -15.42 -4.02 6.39
C LEU A 31 -15.09 -3.92 7.89
N LEU A 32 -15.82 -3.11 8.66
CA LEU A 32 -15.63 -2.98 10.11
C LEU A 32 -15.90 -4.30 10.83
N LEU A 33 -16.97 -5.01 10.47
CA LEU A 33 -17.30 -6.32 11.04
C LEU A 33 -16.25 -7.38 10.68
N LEU A 34 -15.69 -7.32 9.47
CA LEU A 34 -14.65 -8.26 9.04
C LEU A 34 -13.24 -7.87 9.52
N SER A 35 -13.05 -6.64 10.01
CA SER A 35 -11.74 -6.13 10.42
C SER A 35 -11.07 -6.93 11.55
N PRO A 36 -11.78 -7.44 12.59
CA PRO A 36 -11.14 -8.26 13.61
C PRO A 36 -10.68 -9.60 13.04
N ALA A 37 -11.46 -10.20 12.13
CA ALA A 37 -11.07 -11.43 11.45
C ALA A 37 -9.84 -11.19 10.54
N ALA A 38 -9.81 -10.07 9.82
CA ALA A 38 -8.64 -9.68 9.02
C ALA A 38 -7.40 -9.44 9.90
N ALA A 39 -7.57 -8.85 11.09
CA ALA A 39 -6.48 -8.66 12.05
C ALA A 39 -5.98 -10.01 12.61
N VAL A 40 -6.87 -10.93 12.95
CA VAL A 40 -6.51 -12.29 13.34
C VAL A 40 -5.71 -12.99 12.24
N LEU A 41 -6.16 -12.90 10.98
CA LEU A 41 -5.40 -13.42 9.83
C LEU A 41 -4.04 -12.75 9.69
N TYR A 42 -3.98 -11.43 9.85
CA TYR A 42 -2.74 -10.65 9.75
C TYR A 42 -1.70 -11.12 10.76
N TYR A 43 -2.08 -11.22 12.04
CA TYR A 43 -1.15 -11.49 13.14
C TYR A 43 -0.89 -12.98 13.38
N LEU A 44 -1.88 -13.86 13.19
CA LEU A 44 -1.75 -15.29 13.48
C LEU A 44 -1.41 -16.15 12.25
N VAL A 45 -1.70 -15.68 11.03
CA VAL A 45 -1.47 -16.44 9.81
C VAL A 45 -0.38 -15.80 8.95
N SER A 46 -0.66 -14.62 8.39
CA SER A 46 0.32 -13.82 7.65
C SER A 46 -0.22 -12.43 7.32
N GLU A 47 0.69 -11.45 7.22
CA GLU A 47 0.40 -10.09 6.73
C GLU A 47 -0.37 -10.13 5.40
N SER A 48 0.04 -11.01 4.47
CA SER A 48 -0.62 -11.21 3.18
C SER A 48 -2.08 -11.66 3.32
N ALA A 49 -2.40 -12.60 4.22
CA ALA A 49 -3.76 -13.09 4.43
C ALA A 49 -4.69 -11.99 4.97
N GLY A 50 -4.22 -11.21 5.94
CA GLY A 50 -4.97 -10.08 6.48
C GLY A 50 -5.29 -9.03 5.40
N ILE A 51 -4.30 -8.67 4.59
CA ILE A 51 -4.48 -7.70 3.50
C ILE A 51 -5.42 -8.22 2.42
N ARG A 52 -5.35 -9.52 2.06
CA ARG A 52 -6.33 -10.14 1.14
C ARG A 52 -7.76 -10.02 1.68
N GLY A 53 -7.96 -10.21 2.99
CA GLY A 53 -9.26 -10.01 3.64
C GLY A 53 -9.77 -8.58 3.52
N LEU A 54 -8.91 -7.59 3.78
CA LEU A 54 -9.25 -6.17 3.63
C LEU A 54 -9.58 -5.80 2.17
N VAL A 55 -8.78 -6.29 1.21
CA VAL A 55 -9.01 -6.08 -0.23
C VAL A 55 -10.35 -6.64 -0.65
N PHE A 56 -10.67 -7.87 -0.22
CA PHE A 56 -11.95 -8.49 -0.54
C PHE A 56 -13.11 -7.67 0.04
N ALA A 57 -13.06 -7.35 1.34
CA ALA A 57 -14.12 -6.63 2.01
C ALA A 57 -14.34 -5.21 1.46
N ALA A 58 -13.25 -4.50 1.12
CA ALA A 58 -13.35 -3.16 0.58
C ALA A 58 -13.75 -3.14 -0.89
N PHE A 59 -13.18 -3.98 -1.76
CA PHE A 59 -13.28 -3.76 -3.21
C PHE A 59 -14.14 -4.75 -3.98
N ALA A 60 -14.53 -5.89 -3.40
CA ALA A 60 -15.27 -6.92 -4.15
C ALA A 60 -16.54 -6.34 -4.80
N GLY A 61 -16.62 -6.36 -6.13
CA GLY A 61 -17.75 -5.82 -6.88
C GLY A 61 -17.80 -4.30 -7.03
N MET A 62 -16.73 -3.55 -6.71
CA MET A 62 -16.65 -2.13 -7.09
C MET A 62 -16.20 -1.97 -8.53
N ARG A 63 -16.56 -0.86 -9.20
CA ARG A 63 -15.88 -0.49 -10.45
C ARG A 63 -14.49 0.02 -10.10
N VAL A 64 -13.50 -0.40 -10.88
CA VAL A 64 -12.11 0.05 -10.70
C VAL A 64 -12.00 1.56 -10.88
N SER A 65 -12.75 2.13 -11.83
CA SER A 65 -12.83 3.59 -12.05
C SER A 65 -13.30 4.38 -10.82
N ASP A 66 -14.21 3.81 -10.02
CA ASP A 66 -14.77 4.49 -8.85
C ASP A 66 -13.74 4.48 -7.71
N ILE A 67 -13.01 3.37 -7.55
CA ILE A 67 -11.85 3.26 -6.63
C ILE A 67 -10.79 4.30 -7.01
N GLU A 68 -10.41 4.37 -8.28
CA GLU A 68 -9.43 5.35 -8.79
C GLU A 68 -9.89 6.79 -8.56
N SER A 69 -11.18 7.06 -8.77
CA SER A 69 -11.77 8.39 -8.55
C SER A 69 -11.64 8.81 -7.09
N VAL A 70 -11.97 7.94 -6.14
CA VAL A 70 -11.81 8.21 -4.71
C VAL A 70 -10.33 8.32 -4.32
N ALA A 71 -9.47 7.48 -4.90
CA ALA A 71 -8.02 7.52 -4.67
C ALA A 71 -7.39 8.85 -5.12
N ARG A 72 -7.95 9.50 -6.14
CA ARG A 72 -7.51 10.81 -6.64
C ARG A 72 -8.19 11.99 -5.94
N ALA A 73 -9.47 11.87 -5.59
CA ALA A 73 -10.25 13.00 -5.09
C ALA A 73 -10.28 13.12 -3.56
N VAL A 74 -10.26 11.99 -2.84
CA VAL A 74 -10.50 11.94 -1.39
C VAL A 74 -9.23 11.63 -0.64
N LEU A 75 -8.56 10.53 -1.01
CA LEU A 75 -7.41 10.03 -0.26
C LEU A 75 -6.22 11.00 -0.14
N PRO A 76 -5.89 11.86 -1.13
CA PRO A 76 -4.74 12.75 -1.01
C PRO A 76 -4.79 13.67 0.20
N LYS A 77 -5.97 14.14 0.59
CA LYS A 77 -6.14 14.97 1.79
C LYS A 77 -5.74 14.22 3.06
N PHE A 78 -6.16 12.96 3.17
CA PHE A 78 -5.87 12.13 4.35
C PHE A 78 -4.41 11.70 4.36
N TYR A 79 -3.85 11.29 3.22
CA TYR A 79 -2.43 10.94 3.13
C TYR A 79 -1.50 12.12 3.41
N ALA A 80 -1.82 13.32 2.92
CA ALA A 80 -1.03 14.51 3.18
C ALA A 80 -1.01 14.87 4.67
N GLY A 81 -2.13 14.67 5.37
CA GLY A 81 -2.22 14.89 6.82
C GLY A 81 -1.47 13.84 7.66
N ASP A 82 -1.18 12.67 7.08
CA ASP A 82 -0.47 11.57 7.73
C ASP A 82 0.97 11.42 7.23
N LEU A 83 1.51 12.39 6.48
CA LEU A 83 2.85 12.30 5.91
C LEU A 83 3.93 12.46 6.99
N HIS A 84 4.87 11.53 7.06
CA HIS A 84 5.95 11.56 8.04
C HIS A 84 7.04 12.56 7.60
N PRO A 85 7.34 13.61 8.38
CA PRO A 85 8.18 14.73 7.92
C PRO A 85 9.62 14.31 7.63
N ASP A 86 10.23 13.46 8.47
CA ASP A 86 11.63 13.06 8.29
C ASP A 86 11.85 12.16 7.07
N THR A 87 11.01 11.14 6.88
CA THR A 87 11.12 10.26 5.71
C THR A 87 10.70 10.97 4.43
N TRP A 88 9.74 11.89 4.49
CA TRP A 88 9.42 12.78 3.38
C TRP A 88 10.62 13.64 2.97
N ARG A 89 11.35 14.21 3.94
CA ARG A 89 12.56 15.00 3.65
C ARG A 89 13.61 14.19 2.93
N VAL A 90 13.84 12.94 3.33
CA VAL A 90 14.78 12.04 2.63
C VAL A 90 14.24 11.68 1.23
N PHE A 91 12.97 11.28 1.14
CA PHE A 91 12.35 10.84 -0.10
C PHE A 91 12.32 11.94 -1.16
N SER A 92 11.97 13.17 -0.77
CA SER A 92 11.92 14.34 -1.67
C SER A 92 13.29 14.82 -2.12
N ALA A 93 14.35 14.59 -1.33
CA ALA A 93 15.73 14.92 -1.72
C ALA A 93 16.32 13.96 -2.76
N CYS A 94 15.70 12.80 -3.00
CA CYS A 94 16.16 11.84 -4.00
C CYS A 94 15.76 12.24 -5.42
N GLY A 95 16.67 12.02 -6.38
CA GLY A 95 16.44 12.29 -7.80
C GLY A 95 15.50 11.30 -8.47
N ARG A 96 15.58 10.00 -8.14
CA ARG A 96 14.65 8.96 -8.59
C ARG A 96 14.02 8.28 -7.38
N ARG A 97 12.70 8.13 -7.39
CA ARG A 97 11.87 7.78 -6.25
C ARG A 97 11.00 6.58 -6.56
N CYS A 98 11.15 5.53 -5.77
CA CYS A 98 10.39 4.29 -5.90
C CYS A 98 9.63 4.01 -4.61
N VAL A 99 8.36 3.64 -4.70
CA VAL A 99 7.56 3.23 -3.55
C VAL A 99 7.16 1.77 -3.71
N LEU A 100 7.45 0.98 -2.69
CA LEU A 100 6.98 -0.39 -2.55
C LEU A 100 5.95 -0.44 -1.43
N THR A 101 4.79 -1.05 -1.69
CA THR A 101 3.73 -1.14 -0.70
C THR A 101 2.88 -2.38 -0.84
N ALA A 102 2.42 -2.92 0.28
CA ALA A 102 1.44 -3.98 0.32
C ALA A 102 0.04 -3.49 -0.05
N ASN A 103 -0.19 -2.17 -0.01
CA ASN A 103 -1.45 -1.55 -0.39
C ASN A 103 -1.78 -1.80 -1.87
N PRO A 104 -3.06 -1.89 -2.21
CA PRO A 104 -3.51 -1.92 -3.58
C PRO A 104 -3.01 -0.73 -4.37
N ARG A 105 -2.34 -1.01 -5.48
CA ARG A 105 -1.71 0.02 -6.30
C ARG A 105 -2.72 1.08 -6.75
N VAL A 106 -3.90 0.64 -7.18
CA VAL A 106 -5.02 1.50 -7.61
C VAL A 106 -5.45 2.52 -6.55
N MET A 107 -5.26 2.21 -5.27
CA MET A 107 -5.65 3.05 -4.14
C MET A 107 -4.59 4.12 -3.83
N VAL A 108 -3.32 3.83 -4.03
CA VAL A 108 -2.21 4.69 -3.55
C VAL A 108 -1.47 5.42 -4.66
N GLU A 109 -1.44 4.87 -5.87
CA GLU A 109 -0.61 5.38 -6.96
C GLU A 109 -0.93 6.82 -7.35
N PRO A 110 -2.22 7.27 -7.40
CA PRO A 110 -2.53 8.66 -7.71
C PRO A 110 -1.83 9.63 -6.76
N PHE A 111 -1.94 9.41 -5.44
CA PHE A 111 -1.29 10.26 -4.45
C PHE A 111 0.24 10.24 -4.58
N LEU A 112 0.83 9.04 -4.66
CA LEU A 112 2.27 8.88 -4.70
C LEU A 112 2.91 9.52 -5.94
N LYS A 113 2.28 9.38 -7.10
CA LYS A 113 2.81 9.96 -8.35
C LYS A 113 2.54 11.45 -8.46
N GLU A 114 1.30 11.87 -8.20
CA GLU A 114 0.87 13.24 -8.50
C GLU A 114 1.26 14.25 -7.41
N PHE A 115 1.35 13.81 -6.15
CA PHE A 115 1.65 14.69 -5.01
C PHE A 115 3.07 14.49 -4.48
N LEU A 116 3.57 13.25 -4.41
CA LEU A 116 4.92 12.98 -3.89
C LEU A 116 5.99 12.88 -4.99
N GLY A 117 5.59 12.90 -6.26
CA GLY A 117 6.52 12.80 -7.40
C GLY A 117 7.26 11.46 -7.43
N ALA A 118 6.60 10.36 -7.06
CA ALA A 118 7.18 9.03 -7.21
C ALA A 118 7.27 8.66 -8.70
N ASP A 119 8.45 8.26 -9.17
CA ASP A 119 8.64 7.81 -10.56
C ASP A 119 8.05 6.42 -10.78
N LEU A 120 8.15 5.56 -9.75
CA LEU A 120 7.68 4.19 -9.80
C LEU A 120 6.92 3.82 -8.52
N VAL A 121 5.75 3.21 -8.71
CA VAL A 121 4.94 2.67 -7.62
C VAL A 121 4.72 1.19 -7.88
N LEU A 122 5.26 0.35 -7.00
CA LEU A 122 5.03 -1.08 -6.95
C LEU A 122 4.09 -1.35 -5.78
N GLY A 123 2.86 -1.74 -6.11
CA GLY A 123 1.82 -2.04 -5.13
C GLY A 123 1.12 -3.35 -5.47
N THR A 124 0.29 -3.85 -4.56
CA THR A 124 -0.51 -5.06 -4.78
C THR A 124 -1.50 -4.83 -5.92
N GLY A 125 -1.49 -5.70 -6.93
CA GLY A 125 -2.48 -5.65 -8.02
C GLY A 125 -3.81 -6.24 -7.57
N ILE A 126 -4.93 -5.61 -7.96
CA ILE A 126 -6.28 -6.17 -7.78
C ILE A 126 -6.72 -6.83 -9.09
N LEU A 127 -7.21 -8.06 -9.00
CA LEU A 127 -7.81 -8.74 -10.13
C LEU A 127 -9.15 -8.07 -10.48
N SER A 128 -9.35 -7.79 -11.76
CA SER A 128 -10.58 -7.19 -12.25
C SER A 128 -11.17 -8.00 -13.40
N PHE A 129 -12.50 -7.98 -13.50
CA PHE A 129 -13.24 -8.57 -14.59
C PHE A 129 -14.28 -7.55 -15.09
N ARG A 130 -14.24 -7.24 -16.39
CA ARG A 130 -15.13 -6.24 -17.03
C ARG A 130 -15.15 -4.89 -16.28
N GLY A 131 -13.97 -4.41 -15.89
CA GLY A 131 -13.80 -3.13 -15.18
C GLY A 131 -14.25 -3.13 -13.72
N ARG A 132 -14.60 -4.29 -13.15
CA ARG A 132 -14.97 -4.44 -11.74
C ARG A 132 -13.92 -5.22 -10.97
N ALA A 133 -13.55 -4.74 -9.79
CA ALA A 133 -12.67 -5.44 -8.88
C ALA A 133 -13.35 -6.71 -8.37
N THR A 134 -12.67 -7.86 -8.43
CA THR A 134 -13.22 -9.13 -7.96
C THR A 134 -13.08 -9.30 -6.44
N GLY A 135 -12.26 -8.46 -5.81
CA GLY A 135 -11.87 -8.60 -4.40
C GLY A 135 -10.66 -9.51 -4.19
N PHE A 136 -10.08 -10.06 -5.27
CA PHE A 136 -8.87 -10.88 -5.21
C PHE A 136 -7.66 -10.13 -5.73
N VAL A 137 -6.47 -10.59 -5.35
CA VAL A 137 -5.19 -10.01 -5.77
C VAL A 137 -4.62 -10.76 -6.98
N VAL A 138 -3.88 -10.04 -7.83
CA VAL A 138 -3.14 -10.64 -8.96
C VAL A 138 -1.90 -11.36 -8.43
N GLU A 139 -1.48 -12.44 -9.10
CA GLU A 139 -0.19 -13.09 -8.82
C GLU A 139 0.99 -12.09 -8.95
N PRO A 140 2.02 -12.17 -8.08
CA PRO A 140 2.31 -13.21 -7.07
C PRO A 140 1.58 -13.01 -5.73
N GLY A 141 0.56 -12.15 -5.70
CA GLY A 141 -0.25 -11.83 -4.52
C GLY A 141 0.11 -10.49 -3.88
N VAL A 142 -0.03 -10.42 -2.56
CA VAL A 142 0.25 -9.18 -1.81
C VAL A 142 1.75 -8.91 -1.81
N LEU A 143 2.12 -7.64 -2.05
CA LEU A 143 3.51 -7.21 -2.16
C LEU A 143 4.13 -6.99 -0.77
N VAL A 144 4.51 -8.08 -0.10
CA VAL A 144 5.11 -8.11 1.24
C VAL A 144 6.33 -9.04 1.28
N GLY A 145 7.27 -8.78 2.19
CA GLY A 145 8.44 -9.66 2.38
C GLY A 145 9.24 -9.84 1.09
N LYS A 146 9.49 -11.11 0.75
CA LYS A 146 10.23 -11.50 -0.46
C LYS A 146 9.60 -10.95 -1.75
N ASN A 147 8.27 -10.83 -1.83
CA ASN A 147 7.61 -10.28 -3.01
C ASN A 147 8.03 -8.82 -3.28
N LYS A 148 8.30 -8.02 -2.23
CA LYS A 148 8.86 -6.66 -2.40
C LYS A 148 10.26 -6.70 -3.00
N ALA A 149 11.11 -7.59 -2.50
CA ALA A 149 12.48 -7.74 -2.99
C ALA A 149 12.49 -8.21 -4.45
N ASP A 150 11.69 -9.22 -4.79
CA ASP A 150 11.58 -9.76 -6.15
C ASP A 150 11.04 -8.69 -7.13
N ALA A 151 10.02 -7.92 -6.74
CA ALA A 151 9.49 -6.84 -7.56
C ALA A 151 10.50 -5.69 -7.74
N LEU A 152 11.29 -5.37 -6.71
CA LEU A 152 12.36 -4.37 -6.81
C LEU A 152 13.44 -4.81 -7.80
N MET A 153 13.90 -6.05 -7.68
CA MET A 153 14.91 -6.62 -8.59
C MET A 153 14.41 -6.65 -10.03
N ALA A 154 13.16 -7.08 -10.26
CA ALA A 154 12.56 -7.09 -11.57
C ALA A 154 12.44 -5.69 -12.19
N ALA A 155 12.09 -4.68 -11.39
CA ALA A 155 11.91 -3.31 -11.86
C ALA A 155 13.23 -2.60 -12.22
N TYR A 156 14.33 -2.94 -11.53
CA TYR A 156 15.64 -2.28 -11.71
C TYR A 156 16.69 -3.14 -12.42
N GLY A 157 16.33 -4.35 -12.87
CA GLY A 157 17.26 -5.25 -13.55
C GLY A 157 18.52 -5.56 -12.74
N GLY A 158 18.39 -5.62 -11.41
CA GLY A 158 19.51 -5.84 -10.48
C GLY A 158 20.30 -4.58 -10.06
N ALA A 159 19.98 -3.40 -10.58
CA ALA A 159 20.56 -2.16 -10.08
C ALA A 159 20.01 -1.84 -8.66
N ALA A 160 20.89 -1.88 -7.67
CA ALA A 160 20.56 -1.62 -6.27
C ALA A 160 20.20 -0.13 -6.04
N PRO A 161 19.04 0.19 -5.44
CA PRO A 161 18.77 1.54 -4.97
C PRO A 161 19.81 2.00 -3.93
N VAL A 162 20.06 3.30 -3.86
CA VAL A 162 21.04 3.83 -2.91
C VAL A 162 20.48 3.86 -1.49
N ILE A 163 19.24 4.31 -1.32
CA ILE A 163 18.59 4.48 -0.01
C ILE A 163 17.34 3.61 0.06
N GLY A 164 17.23 2.82 1.13
CA GLY A 164 16.04 2.05 1.50
C GLY A 164 15.40 2.63 2.75
N LEU A 165 14.10 2.96 2.68
CA LEU A 165 13.28 3.38 3.82
C LEU A 165 12.28 2.27 4.16
N GLY A 166 12.11 1.96 5.45
CA GLY A 166 11.17 0.93 5.91
C GLY A 166 10.92 1.01 7.41
N ASP A 167 9.86 0.34 7.87
CA ASP A 167 9.45 0.35 9.28
C ASP A 167 9.16 -1.05 9.85
N ARG A 168 9.16 -2.10 9.01
CA ARG A 168 8.84 -3.47 9.43
C ARG A 168 9.94 -4.47 9.10
N HIS A 169 9.99 -5.55 9.86
CA HIS A 169 10.85 -6.70 9.54
C HIS A 169 10.58 -7.28 8.14
N THR A 170 9.33 -7.19 7.66
CA THR A 170 8.97 -7.63 6.29
C THR A 170 9.56 -6.75 5.19
N ASP A 171 10.15 -5.60 5.53
CA ASP A 171 10.85 -4.72 4.59
C ASP A 171 12.34 -5.07 4.45
N PHE A 172 12.93 -5.77 5.43
CA PHE A 172 14.36 -6.09 5.45
C PHE A 172 14.84 -6.80 4.18
N ALA A 173 14.00 -7.64 3.57
CA ALA A 173 14.34 -8.37 2.36
C ALA A 173 14.65 -7.46 1.16
N PHE A 174 13.93 -6.35 0.99
CA PHE A 174 14.24 -5.40 -0.09
C PHE A 174 15.25 -4.35 0.37
N MET A 175 15.22 -3.96 1.65
CA MET A 175 16.15 -2.95 2.18
C MET A 175 17.59 -3.44 2.17
N SER A 176 17.83 -4.75 2.35
CA SER A 176 19.18 -5.35 2.23
C SER A 176 19.77 -5.25 0.82
N LEU A 177 18.94 -4.96 -0.19
CA LEU A 177 19.37 -4.67 -1.56
C LEU A 177 19.80 -3.20 -1.72
N CYS A 178 19.57 -2.34 -0.72
CA CYS A 178 19.94 -0.92 -0.76
C CYS A 178 21.32 -0.68 -0.12
N LYS A 179 22.03 0.36 -0.58
CA LYS A 179 23.35 0.72 -0.02
C LYS A 179 23.28 1.31 1.38
N VAL A 180 22.25 2.11 1.65
CA VAL A 180 21.98 2.76 2.93
C VAL A 180 20.57 2.42 3.36
N ILE A 181 20.41 2.01 4.61
CA ILE A 181 19.13 1.60 5.20
C ILE A 181 18.77 2.63 6.27
N ILE A 182 17.60 3.23 6.15
CA ILE A 182 17.00 4.06 7.20
C ILE A 182 15.76 3.32 7.68
N PHE A 183 15.84 2.79 8.89
CA PHE A 183 14.78 2.00 9.50
C PHE A 183 14.13 2.80 10.62
N ASN A 184 12.84 3.11 10.47
CA ASN A 184 12.09 3.85 11.47
C ASN A 184 11.51 2.90 12.51
N LEU A 185 12.20 2.78 13.63
CA LEU A 185 11.62 2.30 14.88
C LEU A 185 10.83 3.44 15.51
N THR A 186 9.59 3.65 15.08
CA THR A 186 8.62 4.32 15.94
C THR A 186 8.11 3.28 16.93
N ASP A 187 8.49 3.43 18.21
CA ASP A 187 7.95 2.65 19.32
C ASP A 187 6.42 2.84 19.45
#